data_AF-B2GFM8-F1
#
_entry.id   AF-B2GFM8-F1
#
_cell.length_a   1.000
_cell.length_b   1.000
_cell.length_c   1.000
_cell.angle_alpha   90.00
_cell.angle_beta   90.00
_cell.angle_gamma   90.00
#
_symmetry.space_group_name_H-M   'P 1'
#
loop_
_entity.id
_entity.type
_entity.pdbx_description
1 polymer ?
#
loop_
_entity_poly.entity_id
_entity_poly.type
_entity_poly.pdbx_seq_one_letter_code
_entity_poly.pdbx_strand_id
1 'polypeptide(L)'
;MLTPLMILVFRSLDFPLLVELLILATMVLLVFVALRWVILPRLARKPSRYARTARTDEWSSPQAPAAALALIEESLREHDPKVRTQIDEPVGELRTSFGSDAVFRFKGSGSRKGWAALPLAVTFRVAPDGAGSRVIGEIRDDFGWSVVEPPQFVATEVKHRAATVLRRAREVTTETETTAGTGASTETPDPPPLRTESLG
;
A
#
# COMPACT_ATOMS: atom_id res chain seq x y z
N MET A 1 -12.59 -41.77 9.13
CA MET A 1 -13.27 -42.93 8.53
C MET A 1 -13.12 -42.84 7.02
N LEU A 2 -12.32 -43.70 6.40
CA LEU A 2 -12.21 -43.76 4.95
C LEU A 2 -13.48 -44.39 4.38
N THR A 3 -14.03 -43.82 3.30
CA THR A 3 -15.19 -44.40 2.61
C THR A 3 -14.82 -45.73 1.94
N PRO A 4 -15.77 -46.66 1.74
CA PRO A 4 -15.49 -47.97 1.14
C PRO A 4 -14.87 -47.87 -0.27
N LEU A 5 -15.18 -46.81 -1.01
CA LEU A 5 -14.55 -46.48 -2.30
C LEU A 5 -13.04 -46.21 -2.15
N MET A 6 -12.65 -45.48 -1.10
CA MET A 6 -11.27 -45.11 -0.82
C MET A 6 -10.43 -46.33 -0.43
N ILE A 7 -11.03 -47.29 0.29
CA ILE A 7 -10.40 -48.57 0.66
C ILE A 7 -10.18 -49.45 -0.58
N LEU A 8 -11.14 -49.46 -1.53
CA LEU A 8 -11.03 -50.25 -2.76
C LEU A 8 -9.89 -49.73 -3.65
N VAL A 9 -9.77 -48.41 -3.81
CA VAL A 9 -8.69 -47.76 -4.57
C VAL A 9 -7.32 -48.03 -3.95
N PHE A 10 -7.21 -47.96 -2.61
CA PHE A 10 -5.97 -48.27 -1.89
C PHE A 10 -5.55 -49.75 -2.01
N ARG A 11 -6.51 -50.65 -2.24
CA ARG A 11 -6.26 -52.09 -2.35
C ARG A 11 -5.91 -52.54 -3.78
N SER A 12 -6.26 -51.73 -4.79
CA SER A 12 -5.91 -51.92 -6.20
C SER A 12 -4.61 -51.23 -6.63
N LEU A 13 -4.07 -50.34 -5.79
CA LEU A 13 -2.76 -49.74 -6.02
C LEU A 13 -1.67 -50.63 -5.41
N ASP A 14 -0.74 -51.10 -6.24
CA ASP A 14 0.44 -51.81 -5.76
C ASP A 14 1.19 -50.96 -4.73
N PHE A 15 1.59 -51.55 -3.60
CA PHE A 15 2.38 -50.91 -2.54
C PHE A 15 3.56 -50.04 -3.06
N PRO A 16 4.36 -50.47 -4.07
CA PRO A 16 5.40 -49.61 -4.67
C PRO A 16 4.85 -48.30 -5.27
N LEU A 17 3.67 -48.34 -5.92
CA LEU A 17 3.07 -47.15 -6.54
C LEU A 17 2.60 -46.15 -5.49
N LEU A 18 2.11 -46.61 -4.34
CA LEU A 18 1.79 -45.73 -3.20
C LEU A 18 3.03 -45.04 -2.64
N VAL A 19 4.15 -45.74 -2.55
CA VAL A 19 5.43 -45.18 -2.10
C VAL A 19 5.94 -44.13 -3.11
N GLU A 20 5.88 -44.42 -4.41
CA GLU A 20 6.25 -43.46 -5.46
C GLU A 20 5.39 -42.19 -5.43
N LEU A 21 4.07 -42.33 -5.31
CA LEU A 21 3.16 -41.18 -5.19
C LEU A 21 3.46 -40.35 -3.93
N LEU A 22 3.78 -41.00 -2.81
CA LEU A 22 4.14 -40.31 -1.58
C LEU A 22 5.46 -39.53 -1.72
N ILE A 23 6.47 -40.14 -2.36
CA ILE A 23 7.75 -39.47 -2.64
C ILE A 23 7.51 -38.26 -3.54
N LEU A 24 6.73 -38.41 -4.62
CA LEU A 24 6.39 -37.32 -5.52
C LEU A 24 5.65 -36.19 -4.78
N ALA A 25 4.63 -36.52 -3.99
CA ALA A 25 3.88 -35.54 -3.21
C ALA A 25 4.77 -34.80 -2.21
N THR A 26 5.68 -35.53 -1.54
CA THR A 26 6.64 -34.95 -0.59
C THR A 26 7.63 -34.03 -1.31
N MET A 27 8.14 -34.44 -2.47
CA MET A 27 9.00 -33.59 -3.30
C MET A 27 8.29 -32.32 -3.74
N VAL A 28 7.05 -32.42 -4.23
CA VAL A 28 6.25 -31.26 -4.62
C VAL A 28 6.02 -30.32 -3.44
N LEU A 29 5.72 -30.87 -2.26
CA LEU A 29 5.57 -30.08 -1.03
C LEU A 29 6.87 -29.36 -0.65
N LEU A 30 8.01 -30.06 -0.65
CA LEU A 30 9.32 -29.47 -0.36
C LEU A 30 9.68 -28.37 -1.35
N VAL A 31 9.42 -28.57 -2.65
CA VAL A 31 9.61 -27.54 -3.68
C VAL A 31 8.74 -26.32 -3.38
N PHE A 32 7.48 -26.51 -3.01
CA PHE A 32 6.58 -25.39 -2.69
C PHE A 32 7.00 -24.63 -1.43
N VAL A 33 7.44 -25.35 -0.40
CA VAL A 33 7.99 -24.77 0.83
C VAL A 33 9.26 -23.98 0.54
N ALA A 34 10.20 -24.56 -0.21
CA ALA A 34 11.43 -23.89 -0.62
C ALA A 34 11.14 -22.64 -1.46
N LEU A 35 10.20 -22.73 -2.41
CA LEU A 35 9.77 -21.61 -3.23
C LEU A 35 9.24 -20.46 -2.36
N ARG A 36 8.35 -20.76 -1.42
CA ARG A 36 7.68 -19.77 -0.56
C ARG A 36 8.60 -19.10 0.44
N TRP A 37 9.54 -19.85 1.03
CA TRP A 37 10.31 -19.40 2.19
C TRP A 37 11.76 -19.07 1.88
N VAL A 38 12.33 -19.62 0.81
CA VAL A 38 13.74 -19.43 0.45
C VAL A 38 13.88 -18.67 -0.86
N ILE A 39 13.27 -19.17 -1.94
CA ILE A 39 13.51 -18.66 -3.30
C ILE A 39 12.87 -17.27 -3.47
N LEU A 40 11.56 -17.13 -3.25
CA LEU A 40 10.85 -15.86 -3.48
C LEU A 40 11.40 -14.70 -2.63
N PRO A 41 11.66 -14.85 -1.31
CA PRO A 41 12.25 -13.78 -0.53
C PRO A 41 13.65 -13.40 -1.01
N ARG A 42 14.44 -14.37 -1.48
CA ARG A 42 15.80 -14.11 -1.98
C ARG A 42 15.79 -13.37 -3.32
N LEU A 43 14.83 -13.65 -4.20
CA LEU A 43 14.65 -12.91 -5.45
C LEU A 43 14.13 -11.50 -5.20
N ALA A 44 13.17 -11.34 -4.28
CA ALA A 44 12.61 -10.04 -3.88
C ALA A 44 13.65 -9.07 -3.31
N ARG A 45 14.70 -9.58 -2.66
CA ARG A 45 15.79 -8.75 -2.10
C ARG A 45 16.86 -8.35 -3.12
N LYS A 46 16.94 -9.02 -4.27
CA LYS A 46 17.92 -8.70 -5.30
C LYS A 46 17.43 -7.50 -6.11
N PRO A 47 18.33 -6.63 -6.60
CA PRO A 47 17.93 -5.50 -7.43
C PRO A 47 17.25 -5.99 -8.71
N SER A 48 16.16 -5.31 -9.09
CA SER A 48 15.53 -5.52 -10.38
C SER A 48 16.51 -5.23 -11.52
N ARG A 49 16.40 -6.02 -12.59
CA ARG A 49 17.12 -5.79 -13.85
C ARG A 49 16.38 -4.83 -14.78
N TYR A 50 15.10 -4.59 -14.53
CA TYR A 50 14.23 -3.81 -15.38
C TYR A 50 14.13 -2.37 -14.87
N ALA A 51 13.86 -1.45 -15.80
CA ALA A 51 13.55 -0.08 -15.43
C ALA A 51 12.34 -0.05 -14.51
N ARG A 52 12.46 0.70 -13.40
CA ARG A 52 11.36 0.84 -12.46
C ARG A 52 10.32 1.78 -13.06
N THR A 53 9.06 1.37 -12.98
CA THR A 53 7.92 2.24 -13.19
C THR A 53 7.86 3.22 -12.02
N ALA A 54 8.20 4.47 -12.31
CA ALA A 54 8.14 5.57 -11.36
C ALA A 54 7.17 6.65 -11.82
N ARG A 55 6.66 7.41 -10.86
CA ARG A 55 5.92 8.65 -11.06
C ARG A 55 6.44 9.67 -10.06
N THR A 56 6.76 10.85 -10.57
CA THR A 56 7.21 11.98 -9.78
C THR A 56 6.21 13.11 -9.94
N ASP A 57 5.94 13.83 -8.85
CA ASP A 57 5.18 15.07 -8.87
C ASP A 57 5.86 16.10 -7.95
N GLU A 58 5.77 17.37 -8.33
CA GLU A 58 6.37 18.50 -7.61
C GLU A 58 5.31 19.58 -7.43
N TRP A 59 5.18 20.09 -6.21
CA TRP A 59 4.28 21.19 -5.90
C TRP A 59 4.80 22.06 -4.77
N SER A 60 4.29 23.29 -4.71
CA SER A 60 4.50 24.21 -3.60
C SER A 60 3.40 24.01 -2.56
N SER A 61 3.79 24.02 -1.29
CA SER A 61 2.92 23.95 -0.12
C SER A 61 3.09 25.23 0.71
N PRO A 62 2.01 25.81 1.26
CA PRO A 62 2.10 26.91 2.21
C PRO A 62 2.69 26.48 3.56
N GLN A 63 2.83 25.17 3.82
CA GLN A 63 3.29 24.64 5.10
C GLN A 63 4.82 24.73 5.21
N ALA A 64 5.32 24.97 6.43
CA ALA A 64 6.74 24.84 6.72
C ALA A 64 7.22 23.40 6.46
N PRO A 65 8.49 23.16 6.07
CA PRO A 65 8.97 21.84 5.67
C PRO A 65 8.66 20.70 6.65
N ALA A 66 8.86 20.94 7.95
CA ALA A 66 8.58 19.95 8.99
C ALA A 66 7.08 19.64 9.12
N ALA A 67 6.22 20.65 9.01
CA ALA A 67 4.77 20.48 9.06
C ALA A 67 4.24 19.73 7.83
N ALA A 68 4.75 20.06 6.64
CA ALA A 68 4.42 19.34 5.41
C ALA A 68 4.79 17.85 5.51
N LEU A 69 5.98 17.52 6.00
CA LEU A 69 6.40 16.13 6.20
C LEU A 69 5.50 15.39 7.20
N ALA A 70 5.13 16.02 8.32
CA ALA A 70 4.27 15.42 9.32
C ALA A 70 2.86 15.11 8.77
N LEU A 71 2.27 16.04 8.00
CA LEU A 71 0.97 15.85 7.35
C LEU A 71 1.01 14.71 6.32
N ILE A 72 2.09 14.63 5.53
CA ILE A 72 2.28 13.54 4.58
C ILE A 72 2.43 12.22 5.33
N GLU A 73 3.24 12.16 6.40
CA GLU A 73 3.43 10.95 7.17
C GLU A 73 2.11 10.44 7.75
N GLU A 74 1.30 11.32 8.34
CA GLU A 74 0.01 10.94 8.93
C GLU A 74 -0.97 10.43 7.88
N SER A 75 -1.06 11.09 6.72
CA SER A 75 -1.88 10.65 5.59
C SER A 75 -1.53 9.23 5.12
N LEU A 76 -0.24 8.87 5.14
CA LEU A 76 0.24 7.55 4.74
C LEU A 76 -0.07 6.48 5.81
N ARG A 77 0.04 6.81 7.10
CA ARG A 77 -0.25 5.88 8.21
C ARG A 77 -1.71 5.47 8.26
N GLU A 78 -2.63 6.41 8.05
CA GLU A 78 -4.07 6.16 8.09
C GLU A 78 -4.50 5.07 7.06
N HIS A 79 -3.75 4.95 5.97
CA HIS A 79 -4.17 4.16 4.80
C HIS A 79 -3.48 2.81 4.63
N ASP A 80 -2.34 2.55 5.29
CA ASP A 80 -1.74 1.21 5.31
C ASP A 80 -0.98 0.94 6.63
N PRO A 81 -1.41 -0.04 7.44
CA PRO A 81 -0.75 -0.38 8.70
C PRO A 81 0.64 -1.02 8.55
N LYS A 82 1.13 -1.25 7.32
CA LYS A 82 2.45 -1.90 7.05
C LYS A 82 3.54 -0.94 6.57
N VAL A 83 3.29 0.36 6.64
CA VAL A 83 4.23 1.43 6.29
C VAL A 83 5.47 1.32 7.19
N ARG A 84 6.62 0.97 6.59
CA ARG A 84 7.92 1.13 7.23
C ARG A 84 8.44 2.52 6.89
N THR A 85 8.21 3.47 7.78
CA THR A 85 8.68 4.83 7.63
C THR A 85 10.11 4.97 8.14
N GLN A 86 10.99 5.53 7.31
CA GLN A 86 12.29 6.04 7.72
C GLN A 86 12.33 7.53 7.41
N ILE A 87 12.52 8.35 8.45
CA ILE A 87 12.73 9.78 8.33
C ILE A 87 14.23 10.00 8.47
N ASP A 88 14.89 10.43 7.39
CA ASP A 88 16.29 10.84 7.46
C ASP A 88 16.32 12.32 7.88
N GLU A 89 16.36 12.56 9.19
CA GLU A 89 16.17 13.88 9.82
C GLU A 89 17.17 15.01 9.49
N PRO A 90 18.33 14.83 8.84
CA PRO A 90 19.06 15.99 8.33
C PRO A 90 18.63 16.47 6.93
N VAL A 91 17.78 15.73 6.19
CA VAL A 91 17.53 15.99 4.75
C VAL A 91 16.08 16.36 4.43
N GLY A 92 15.16 16.34 5.40
CA GLY A 92 13.74 16.58 5.11
C GLY A 92 13.19 15.52 4.14
N GLU A 93 13.66 14.28 4.27
CA GLU A 93 13.31 13.16 3.41
C GLU A 93 12.53 12.11 4.19
N LEU A 94 11.33 11.80 3.70
CA LEU A 94 10.46 10.74 4.19
C LEU A 94 10.48 9.59 3.21
N ARG A 95 11.02 8.44 3.63
CA ARG A 95 11.00 7.20 2.85
C ARG A 95 10.02 6.22 3.47
N THR A 96 9.15 5.65 2.64
CA THR A 96 8.27 4.58 3.07
C THR A 96 8.13 3.50 2.00
N SER A 97 7.79 2.30 2.44
CA SER A 97 7.52 1.15 1.58
C SER A 97 6.14 0.57 1.86
N PHE A 98 5.39 0.27 0.82
CA PHE A 98 4.10 -0.41 0.85
C PHE A 98 4.22 -1.82 0.28
N GLY A 99 3.37 -2.73 0.77
CA GLY A 99 3.25 -4.08 0.23
C GLY A 99 4.48 -4.97 0.44
N SER A 100 4.56 -6.06 -0.31
CA SER A 100 5.67 -7.01 -0.25
C SER A 100 5.77 -7.80 -1.56
N ASP A 101 6.89 -7.63 -2.27
CA ASP A 101 7.16 -8.33 -3.52
C ASP A 101 7.04 -9.86 -3.38
N ALA A 102 7.59 -10.42 -2.31
CA ALA A 102 7.49 -11.86 -2.04
C ALA A 102 6.03 -12.34 -1.90
N VAL A 103 5.16 -11.52 -1.27
CA VAL A 103 3.74 -11.85 -1.12
C VAL A 103 3.00 -11.66 -2.44
N PHE A 104 3.28 -10.58 -3.18
CA PHE A 104 2.72 -10.35 -4.51
C PHE A 104 3.03 -11.52 -5.45
N ARG A 105 4.29 -11.96 -5.52
CA ARG A 105 4.70 -13.10 -6.37
C ARG A 105 4.07 -14.42 -5.96
N PHE A 106 3.94 -14.65 -4.65
CA PHE A 106 3.34 -15.90 -4.16
C PHE A 106 1.83 -15.96 -4.41
N LYS A 107 1.13 -14.82 -4.27
CA LYS A 107 -0.33 -14.76 -4.48
C LYS A 107 -0.71 -14.52 -5.94
N GLY A 108 0.18 -13.89 -6.71
CA GLY A 108 0.00 -13.54 -8.11
C GLY A 108 -0.99 -12.39 -8.33
N SER A 109 -1.00 -11.89 -9.57
CA SER A 109 -1.96 -10.87 -10.05
C SER A 109 -3.39 -11.41 -10.24
N GLY A 110 -3.60 -12.72 -10.10
CA GLY A 110 -4.94 -13.32 -10.10
C GLY A 110 -5.67 -13.20 -8.75
N SER A 111 -5.03 -12.67 -7.71
CA SER A 111 -5.57 -12.63 -6.36
C SER A 111 -5.68 -11.20 -5.82
N ARG A 112 -6.82 -10.86 -5.20
CA ARG A 112 -6.99 -9.60 -4.44
C ARG A 112 -5.91 -9.42 -3.37
N LYS A 113 -5.48 -10.51 -2.73
CA LYS A 113 -4.39 -10.49 -1.74
C LYS A 113 -3.03 -10.22 -2.38
N GLY A 114 -2.83 -10.63 -3.63
CA GLY A 114 -1.64 -10.28 -4.41
C GLY A 114 -1.64 -8.79 -4.69
N TRP A 115 -2.72 -8.26 -5.30
CA TRP A 115 -2.86 -6.83 -5.55
C TRP A 115 -2.72 -5.96 -4.30
N ALA A 116 -3.24 -6.38 -3.15
CA ALA A 116 -3.05 -5.65 -1.89
C ALA A 116 -1.58 -5.63 -1.42
N ALA A 117 -0.76 -6.59 -1.87
CA ALA A 117 0.65 -6.69 -1.52
C ALA A 117 1.59 -6.12 -2.59
N LEU A 118 1.09 -5.35 -3.56
CA LEU A 118 1.90 -4.72 -4.60
C LEU A 118 3.02 -3.87 -3.96
N PRO A 119 4.30 -4.16 -4.23
CA PRO A 119 5.41 -3.47 -3.58
C PRO A 119 5.62 -2.07 -4.19
N LEU A 120 5.52 -1.03 -3.37
CA LEU A 120 5.79 0.34 -3.78
C LEU A 120 6.81 0.97 -2.83
N ALA A 121 7.77 1.70 -3.37
CA ALA A 121 8.66 2.57 -2.62
C ALA A 121 8.25 4.02 -2.86
N VAL A 122 8.10 4.77 -1.79
CA VAL A 122 7.64 6.15 -1.79
C VAL A 122 8.67 7.00 -1.08
N THR A 123 9.03 8.11 -1.71
CA THR A 123 9.99 9.08 -1.19
C THR A 123 9.38 10.46 -1.33
N PHE A 124 9.28 11.19 -0.23
CA PHE A 124 8.96 12.61 -0.26
C PHE A 124 10.18 13.40 0.21
N ARG A 125 10.56 14.41 -0.56
CA ARG A 125 11.60 15.36 -0.20
C ARG A 125 10.96 16.73 -0.06
N VAL A 126 11.23 17.38 1.06
CA VAL A 126 10.66 18.70 1.34
C VAL A 126 11.79 19.67 1.60
N ALA A 127 11.79 20.76 0.81
CA ALA A 127 12.77 21.83 0.91
C ALA A 127 12.05 23.16 1.23
N PRO A 128 12.72 24.11 1.90
CA PRO A 128 12.15 25.45 2.11
C PRO A 128 11.96 26.17 0.77
N ASP A 129 10.82 26.84 0.59
CA ASP A 129 10.51 27.66 -0.59
C ASP A 129 9.74 28.91 -0.18
N GLY A 130 10.46 30.03 -0.01
CA GLY A 130 9.90 31.28 0.48
C GLY A 130 9.29 31.15 1.89
N ALA A 131 7.99 31.47 2.01
CA ALA A 131 7.24 31.36 3.26
C ALA A 131 6.70 29.95 3.54
N GLY A 132 6.82 29.01 2.58
CA GLY A 132 6.32 27.65 2.68
C GLY A 132 7.40 26.63 2.35
N SER A 133 7.00 25.58 1.64
CA SER A 133 7.89 24.51 1.24
C SER A 133 7.61 24.01 -0.17
N ARG A 134 8.63 23.42 -0.77
CA ARG A 134 8.54 22.68 -2.02
C ARG A 134 8.59 21.19 -1.69
N VAL A 135 7.58 20.48 -2.15
CA VAL A 135 7.45 19.04 -1.96
C VAL A 135 7.69 18.34 -3.29
N ILE A 136 8.62 17.39 -3.28
CA ILE A 136 8.89 16.49 -4.40
C ILE A 136 8.54 15.08 -3.94
N GLY A 137 7.49 14.51 -4.52
CA GLY A 137 7.07 13.14 -4.29
C GLY A 137 7.52 12.23 -5.42
N GLU A 138 8.26 11.17 -5.10
CA GLU A 138 8.64 10.10 -6.02
C GLU A 138 8.05 8.78 -5.54
N ILE A 139 7.26 8.13 -6.39
CA ILE A 139 6.70 6.81 -6.12
C ILE A 139 7.10 5.87 -7.24
N ARG A 140 7.67 4.74 -6.88
CA ARG A 140 8.14 3.72 -7.82
C ARG A 140 7.74 2.33 -7.37
N ASP A 141 7.70 1.38 -8.30
CA ASP A 141 7.65 -0.01 -7.90
C ASP A 141 8.92 -0.41 -7.12
N ASP A 142 8.74 -1.35 -6.20
CA ASP A 142 9.84 -1.96 -5.45
C ASP A 142 9.94 -3.45 -5.72
N PHE A 143 9.79 -3.83 -6.99
CA PHE A 143 10.04 -5.20 -7.42
C PHE A 143 11.53 -5.52 -7.32
N GLY A 144 11.83 -6.69 -6.76
CA GLY A 144 13.16 -7.27 -6.82
C GLY A 144 13.44 -7.94 -8.17
N TRP A 145 14.50 -8.74 -8.21
CA TRP A 145 14.93 -9.45 -9.41
C TRP A 145 13.87 -10.40 -9.99
N SER A 146 13.63 -10.36 -11.30
CA SER A 146 12.75 -11.31 -12.00
C SER A 146 13.38 -11.80 -13.32
N VAL A 147 12.91 -12.94 -13.82
CA VAL A 147 13.30 -13.50 -15.13
C VAL A 147 12.57 -12.80 -16.27
N VAL A 148 11.34 -12.35 -16.00
CA VAL A 148 10.45 -11.72 -16.98
C VAL A 148 10.09 -10.34 -16.45
N GLU A 149 9.98 -9.38 -17.37
CA GLU A 149 9.51 -8.03 -17.06
C GLU A 149 8.08 -8.07 -16.51
N PRO A 150 7.74 -7.23 -15.50
CA PRO A 150 6.37 -7.10 -15.04
C PRO A 150 5.41 -6.80 -16.20
N PRO A 151 4.26 -7.51 -16.29
CA PRO A 151 3.28 -7.24 -17.33
C PRO A 151 2.78 -5.78 -17.30
N GLN A 152 2.40 -5.25 -18.46
CA GLN A 152 1.96 -3.85 -18.60
C GLN A 152 0.79 -3.47 -17.67
N PHE A 153 -0.14 -4.39 -17.40
CA PHE A 153 -1.25 -4.12 -16.48
C PHE A 153 -0.79 -3.89 -15.04
N VAL A 154 0.34 -4.49 -14.62
CA VAL A 154 0.96 -4.23 -13.30
C VAL A 154 1.54 -2.82 -13.30
N ALA A 155 2.23 -2.42 -14.37
CA ALA A 155 2.78 -1.07 -14.50
C ALA A 155 1.66 0.01 -14.48
N THR A 156 0.53 -0.26 -15.13
CA THR A 156 -0.65 0.63 -15.09
C THR A 156 -1.18 0.78 -13.68
N GLU A 157 -1.33 -0.32 -12.93
CA GLU A 157 -1.78 -0.27 -11.54
C GLU A 157 -0.79 0.47 -10.63
N VAL A 158 0.53 0.26 -10.81
CA VAL A 158 1.58 1.01 -10.10
C VAL A 158 1.40 2.51 -10.36
N LYS A 159 1.25 2.92 -11.63
CA LYS A 159 1.05 4.33 -12.00
C LYS A 159 -0.23 4.91 -11.39
N HIS A 160 -1.31 4.13 -11.34
CA HIS A 160 -2.58 4.55 -10.77
C HIS A 160 -2.48 4.76 -9.25
N ARG A 161 -1.87 3.81 -8.52
CA ARG A 161 -1.65 3.93 -7.08
C ARG A 161 -0.69 5.06 -6.74
N ALA A 162 0.39 5.21 -7.50
CA ALA A 162 1.31 6.31 -7.37
C ALA A 162 0.60 7.66 -7.52
N ALA A 163 -0.25 7.80 -8.54
CA ALA A 163 -1.05 9.01 -8.73
C ALA A 163 -1.96 9.31 -7.53
N THR A 164 -2.62 8.28 -6.99
CA THR A 164 -3.53 8.42 -5.86
C THR A 164 -2.80 8.87 -4.60
N VAL A 165 -1.62 8.31 -4.31
CA VAL A 165 -0.83 8.70 -3.13
C VAL A 165 -0.29 10.12 -3.28
N LEU A 166 0.27 10.47 -4.46
CA LEU A 166 0.77 11.83 -4.73
C LEU A 166 -0.35 12.88 -4.64
N ARG A 167 -1.51 12.60 -5.22
CA ARG A 167 -2.68 13.50 -5.16
C ARG A 167 -3.08 13.79 -3.72
N ARG A 168 -3.13 12.76 -2.86
CA ARG A 168 -3.51 12.93 -1.45
C ARG A 168 -2.48 13.68 -0.65
N ALA A 169 -1.20 13.35 -0.82
CA ALA A 169 -0.09 14.08 -0.21
C ALA A 169 -0.14 15.58 -0.57
N ARG A 170 -0.52 15.89 -1.81
CA ARG A 170 -0.76 17.26 -2.26
C ARG A 170 -1.97 17.90 -1.59
N GLU A 171 -3.11 17.22 -1.53
CA GLU A 171 -4.33 17.72 -0.87
C GLU A 171 -4.03 18.12 0.58
N VAL A 172 -3.47 17.22 1.38
CA VAL A 172 -3.20 17.48 2.81
C VAL A 172 -2.15 18.57 3.06
N THR A 173 -1.25 18.82 2.10
CA THR A 173 -0.20 19.85 2.25
C THR A 173 -0.56 21.19 1.63
N THR A 174 -1.59 21.25 0.80
CA THR A 174 -2.05 22.50 0.15
C THR A 174 -3.30 23.08 0.79
N GLU A 175 -4.01 22.29 1.58
CA GLU A 175 -5.05 22.79 2.47
C GLU A 175 -4.43 23.69 3.54
N THR A 176 -4.63 24.99 3.38
CA THR A 176 -4.44 25.96 4.46
C THR A 176 -5.50 25.66 5.51
N GLU A 177 -5.11 25.40 6.75
CA GLU A 177 -6.03 25.37 7.90
C GLU A 177 -6.84 26.68 7.92
N THR A 178 -8.01 26.68 7.29
CA THR A 178 -9.05 27.68 7.49
C THR A 178 -9.87 27.19 8.67
N THR A 179 -9.25 27.14 9.84
CA THR A 179 -9.98 26.90 11.11
C THR A 179 -9.31 27.61 12.27
N ALA A 180 -8.97 28.87 12.05
CA ALA A 180 -8.76 29.84 13.11
C ALA A 180 -9.59 31.10 12.82
N GLY A 181 -10.79 31.17 13.41
CA GLY A 181 -11.49 32.45 13.60
C GLY A 181 -12.94 32.54 13.14
N THR A 182 -13.84 32.64 14.12
CA THR A 182 -15.03 33.51 14.12
C THR A 182 -16.32 32.96 13.50
N GLY A 183 -17.10 32.31 14.36
CA GLY A 183 -18.52 32.05 14.17
C GLY A 183 -19.20 31.62 15.48
N ALA A 184 -18.79 32.17 16.63
CA ALA A 184 -19.60 32.11 17.84
C ALA A 184 -20.82 33.03 17.65
N SER A 185 -21.81 32.55 16.90
CA SER A 185 -23.16 33.10 16.98
C SER A 185 -23.76 32.54 18.26
N THR A 186 -23.78 33.38 19.29
CA THR A 186 -24.66 33.23 20.44
C THR A 186 -26.09 33.15 19.91
N GLU A 187 -26.58 31.93 19.71
CA GLU A 187 -27.99 31.68 19.38
C GLU A 187 -28.80 31.97 20.65
N THR A 188 -29.19 33.23 20.79
CA THR A 188 -30.24 33.65 21.72
C THR A 188 -31.51 32.87 21.36
N PRO A 189 -32.10 32.08 22.26
CA PRO A 189 -33.33 31.37 21.96
C PRO A 189 -34.47 32.39 21.78
N ASP A 190 -35.14 32.31 20.64
CA ASP A 190 -36.31 33.11 20.31
C ASP A 190 -37.42 32.89 21.38
N PRO A 191 -38.05 33.97 21.90
CA PRO A 191 -39.16 33.82 22.83
C PRO A 191 -40.39 33.21 22.12
N PRO A 192 -41.18 32.36 22.82
CA PRO A 192 -42.34 31.71 22.21
C PRO A 192 -43.38 32.74 21.74
N PRO A 193 -44.07 32.48 20.60
CA PRO A 193 -45.05 33.43 20.06
C PRO A 193 -46.23 33.60 21.02
N LEU A 194 -46.53 34.87 21.33
CA LEU A 194 -47.69 35.30 22.10
C LEU A 194 -48.98 34.87 21.38
N ARG A 195 -49.82 34.09 22.07
CA ARG A 195 -51.20 33.81 21.65
C ARG A 195 -51.98 35.12 21.60
N THR A 196 -52.29 35.59 20.39
CA THR A 196 -53.37 36.55 20.18
C THR A 196 -54.69 35.78 20.12
N GLU A 197 -55.42 35.76 21.23
CA GLU A 197 -56.85 35.49 21.19
C GLU A 197 -57.53 36.67 20.48
N SER A 198 -58.36 36.38 19.48
CA SER A 198 -59.35 37.32 18.95
C SER A 198 -60.62 36.55 18.58
N LEU A 199 -61.53 36.54 19.55
CA LEU A 199 -62.99 36.67 19.43
C LEU A 199 -63.67 36.10 18.18
N GLY A 200 -64.32 34.95 18.41
CA GLY A 200 -65.52 34.48 17.73
C GLY A 200 -66.35 33.68 18.73
#